data_AF-A0A4U0RX04-F1
#
_entry.id   AF-A0A4U0RX04-F1
#
_cell.length_a   1.000
_cell.length_b   1.000
_cell.length_c   1.000
_cell.angle_alpha   90.00
_cell.angle_beta   90.00
_cell.angle_gamma   90.00
#
_symmetry.space_group_name_H-M   'P 1'
#
loop_
_entity.id
_entity.type
_entity.pdbx_description
1 polymer ?
#
loop_
_entity_poly.entity_id
_entity_poly.type
_entity_poly.pdbx_seq_one_letter_code
_entity_poly.pdbx_strand_id
1 'polypeptide(L)'
;MDRISFTVLLTTAADTVTTAGNILPTSPTDLTGVIGRAVLGTLLPAWRRPRVKARSRKNPTTKYGPNAGQHPQTAQTYIFQADIMFFEHGLACRARC
;
A
#
# COMPACT_ATOMS: atom_id res chain seq x y z
N MET A 1 -1.16 -14.68 5.76
CA MET A 1 -1.98 -13.94 6.74
C MET A 1 -2.54 -12.72 6.04
N ASP A 2 -3.86 -12.68 5.92
CA ASP A 2 -4.57 -11.65 5.16
C ASP A 2 -4.51 -10.30 5.88
N ARG A 3 -4.49 -9.23 5.10
CA ARG A 3 -4.33 -7.87 5.62
C ARG A 3 -5.53 -7.03 5.31
N ILE A 4 -5.99 -6.34 6.33
CA ILE A 4 -7.13 -5.43 6.26
C ILE A 4 -6.61 -4.00 6.09
N SER A 5 -7.26 -3.23 5.23
CA SER A 5 -7.00 -1.79 5.11
C SER A 5 -7.72 -1.03 6.22
N PHE A 6 -6.96 -0.36 7.08
CA PHE A 6 -7.52 0.53 8.10
C PHE A 6 -8.33 1.68 7.48
N THR A 7 -7.94 2.17 6.29
CA THR A 7 -8.68 3.21 5.58
C THR A 7 -10.06 2.74 5.19
N VAL A 8 -10.18 1.52 4.63
CA VAL A 8 -11.48 0.96 4.27
C VAL A 8 -12.36 0.80 5.50
N LEU A 9 -11.80 0.29 6.61
CA LEU A 9 -12.52 0.21 7.89
C LEU A 9 -13.05 1.58 8.33
N LEU A 10 -12.19 2.60 8.35
CA LEU A 10 -12.55 3.92 8.84
C LEU A 10 -13.58 4.61 7.94
N THR A 11 -13.41 4.55 6.61
CA THR A 11 -14.35 5.20 5.67
C THR A 11 -15.71 4.51 5.72
N THR A 12 -15.75 3.18 5.71
CA THR A 12 -17.00 2.43 5.78
C THR A 12 -17.75 2.66 7.09
N ALA A 13 -17.04 2.78 8.22
CA ALA A 13 -17.64 3.14 9.49
C ALA A 13 -18.21 4.56 9.47
N ALA A 14 -17.46 5.54 8.95
CA ALA A 14 -17.92 6.92 8.82
C ALA A 14 -19.16 7.02 7.92
N ASP A 15 -19.18 6.31 6.79
CA ASP A 15 -20.32 6.26 5.87
C ASP A 15 -21.55 5.64 6.55
N THR A 16 -21.36 4.54 7.29
CA THR A 16 -22.45 3.87 8.01
C THR A 16 -23.08 4.79 9.07
N VAL A 17 -22.25 5.52 9.82
CA VAL A 17 -22.73 6.51 10.81
C VAL A 17 -23.43 7.68 10.13
N THR A 18 -22.83 8.24 9.06
CA THR A 18 -23.37 9.42 8.35
C THR A 18 -24.70 9.13 7.69
N THR A 19 -24.84 7.93 7.10
CA THR A 19 -26.08 7.49 6.45
C THR A 19 -27.13 7.00 7.45
N ALA A 20 -26.78 6.89 8.74
CA ALA A 20 -27.59 6.27 9.78
C ALA A 20 -28.11 4.87 9.39
N GLY A 21 -27.39 4.16 8.51
CA GLY A 21 -27.78 2.87 7.99
C GLY A 21 -27.68 1.78 9.05
N ASN A 22 -28.68 0.90 9.14
CA ASN A 22 -28.68 -0.29 10.01
C ASN A 22 -28.56 -0.03 11.52
N ILE A 23 -28.92 1.16 12.02
CA ILE A 23 -28.95 1.45 13.47
C ILE A 23 -30.01 0.63 14.21
N LEU A 24 -31.12 0.28 13.53
CA LEU A 24 -32.19 -0.57 14.04
C LEU A 24 -32.38 -1.78 13.11
N PRO A 25 -31.61 -2.87 13.31
CA PRO A 25 -31.72 -4.04 12.44
C PRO A 25 -33.09 -4.71 12.63
N THR A 26 -33.81 -4.89 11.53
CA THR A 26 -35.13 -5.57 11.50
C THR A 26 -34.99 -7.10 11.53
N SER A 27 -33.78 -7.62 11.32
CA SER A 27 -33.43 -9.03 11.25
C SER A 27 -32.29 -9.36 12.22
N PRO A 28 -31.99 -10.65 12.49
CA PRO A 28 -30.83 -11.04 13.29
C PRO A 28 -29.56 -10.36 12.75
N THR A 29 -28.78 -9.79 13.67
CA THR A 29 -27.55 -9.05 13.33
C THR A 29 -26.56 -9.97 12.62
N ASP A 30 -26.23 -9.64 11.37
CA ASP A 30 -25.12 -10.23 10.62
C ASP A 30 -23.81 -9.95 11.36
N LEU A 31 -23.09 -11.01 11.76
CA LEU A 31 -21.81 -10.91 12.47
C LEU A 31 -20.73 -10.19 11.65
N THR A 32 -20.84 -10.24 10.32
CA THR A 32 -19.90 -9.60 9.39
C THR A 32 -20.26 -8.13 9.19
N GLY A 33 -21.55 -7.82 9.16
CA GLY A 33 -22.08 -6.48 8.94
C GLY A 33 -21.62 -5.83 7.62
N VAL A 34 -21.95 -4.55 7.46
CA VAL A 34 -21.54 -3.75 6.29
C VAL A 34 -20.02 -3.54 6.26
N ILE A 35 -19.44 -3.23 7.43
CA ILE A 35 -18.02 -2.94 7.59
C ILE A 35 -17.16 -4.17 7.28
N GLY A 36 -17.49 -5.34 7.83
CA GLY A 36 -16.72 -6.56 7.61
C GLY A 36 -16.79 -7.05 6.17
N ARG A 37 -17.96 -6.93 5.51
CA ARG A 37 -18.08 -7.24 4.08
C ARG A 37 -17.23 -6.33 3.21
N ALA A 38 -17.23 -5.03 3.46
CA ALA A 38 -16.42 -4.08 2.71
C ALA A 38 -14.92 -4.37 2.87
N VAL A 39 -14.49 -4.74 4.08
CA VAL A 39 -13.11 -5.14 4.37
C VAL A 39 -12.71 -6.43 3.65
N LEU A 40 -13.56 -7.46 3.73
CA LEU A 40 -13.27 -8.76 3.09
C LEU A 40 -13.23 -8.64 1.57
N GLY A 41 -14.06 -7.77 0.98
CA GLY A 41 -14.05 -7.47 -0.45
C GLY A 41 -12.84 -6.65 -0.92
N THR A 42 -12.06 -6.08 0.00
CA THR A 42 -10.92 -5.19 -0.32
C THR A 42 -9.66 -5.56 0.46
N LEU A 43 -9.47 -6.86 0.73
CA LEU A 43 -8.27 -7.35 1.39
C LEU A 43 -7.02 -6.92 0.63
N LEU A 44 -6.07 -6.37 1.38
CA LEU A 44 -4.79 -5.99 0.83
C LEU A 44 -4.03 -7.26 0.45
N PRO A 45 -3.22 -7.21 -0.63
CA PRO A 45 -2.37 -8.32 -1.00
C PRO A 45 -1.58 -8.84 0.21
N ALA A 46 -1.52 -10.16 0.37
CA ALA A 46 -0.80 -10.80 1.47
C ALA A 46 0.71 -10.42 1.47
N TRP A 47 1.25 -10.08 0.30
CA TRP A 47 2.63 -9.63 0.13
C TRP A 47 2.82 -8.19 0.63
N ARG A 48 3.80 -7.94 1.51
CA ARG A 48 4.19 -6.56 1.86
C ARG A 48 4.88 -5.94 0.65
N ARG A 49 4.77 -4.62 0.42
CA ARG A 49 5.60 -3.96 -0.59
C ARG A 49 7.05 -4.44 -0.40
N PRO A 50 7.67 -5.02 -1.44
CA PRO A 50 9.02 -5.51 -1.32
C PRO A 50 9.89 -4.32 -0.96
N ARG A 51 10.55 -4.40 0.19
CA ARG A 51 11.65 -3.48 0.39
C ARG A 51 12.69 -3.95 -0.61
N VAL A 52 13.10 -3.04 -1.48
CA VAL A 52 14.41 -3.07 -2.13
C VAL A 52 15.43 -2.70 -1.09
N LYS A 53 15.02 -1.91 -0.08
CA LYS A 53 15.90 -1.67 1.03
C LYS A 53 15.20 -1.60 2.49
N ALA A 54 15.62 -2.32 3.57
CA ALA A 54 15.63 -2.29 5.10
C ALA A 54 16.19 -1.08 5.90
N ARG A 55 15.62 -0.83 7.05
CA ARG A 55 15.95 0.39 7.76
C ARG A 55 17.35 0.34 8.40
N SER A 56 18.17 1.32 8.04
CA SER A 56 19.39 1.64 8.78
C SER A 56 19.07 2.67 9.86
N ARG A 57 19.58 2.43 11.06
CA ARG A 57 19.49 3.37 12.18
C ARG A 57 20.68 4.33 12.08
N LYS A 58 20.40 5.63 12.11
CA LYS A 58 21.45 6.65 12.15
C LYS A 58 22.27 6.48 13.44
N ASN A 59 23.60 6.37 13.30
CA ASN A 59 24.49 6.18 14.44
C ASN A 59 24.88 7.55 15.04
N PRO A 60 24.78 7.72 16.38
CA PRO A 60 25.01 9.01 17.05
C PRO A 60 26.48 9.43 17.26
N THR A 61 27.48 8.56 17.04
CA THR A 61 28.91 8.85 17.38
C THR A 61 29.93 8.39 16.33
N THR A 62 29.54 8.14 15.08
CA THR A 62 30.43 7.46 14.11
C THR A 62 31.73 8.22 13.79
N LYS A 63 32.87 7.52 13.97
CA LYS A 63 34.23 7.90 13.51
C LYS A 63 34.48 7.55 12.03
N TYR A 64 33.81 6.51 11.53
CA TYR A 64 33.87 6.08 10.14
C TYR A 64 32.60 6.48 9.42
N GLY A 65 32.75 6.80 8.14
CA GLY A 65 31.63 7.20 7.31
C GLY A 65 30.52 6.15 7.35
N PRO A 66 29.26 6.56 7.17
CA PRO A 66 28.18 5.61 6.92
C PRO A 66 28.65 4.53 5.95
N ASN A 67 28.16 3.28 6.10
CA ASN A 67 28.33 2.13 5.19
C ASN A 67 27.66 2.37 3.82
N ALA A 68 27.81 3.61 3.34
CA ALA A 68 27.58 4.13 2.03
C ALA A 68 28.34 3.26 1.04
N GLY A 69 27.63 2.84 0.00
CA GLY A 69 28.21 2.25 -1.20
C GLY A 69 28.32 0.73 -1.23
N GLN A 70 28.28 0.04 -0.08
CA GLN A 70 28.56 -1.42 -0.06
C GLN A 70 27.32 -2.30 -0.02
N HIS A 71 26.19 -1.75 0.41
CA HIS A 71 24.89 -2.40 0.32
C HIS A 71 23.82 -1.32 0.07
N PRO A 72 22.69 -1.67 -0.55
CA PRO A 72 21.45 -1.00 -0.18
C PRO A 72 21.31 -1.32 1.31
N GLN A 73 21.40 -0.31 2.18
CA GLN A 73 21.57 -0.40 3.65
C GLN A 73 20.35 -0.94 4.39
N THR A 74 19.64 -1.72 3.60
CA THR A 74 18.25 -1.65 3.36
C THR A 74 18.06 -3.01 2.50
N ALA A 75 17.44 -4.11 3.03
CA ALA A 75 16.63 -5.27 2.49
C ALA A 75 15.89 -5.21 1.15
N GLN A 76 16.14 -6.22 0.31
CA GLN A 76 15.65 -6.47 -1.04
C GLN A 76 14.69 -7.67 -1.15
N THR A 77 13.62 -7.59 -1.95
CA THR A 77 12.99 -8.77 -2.57
C THR A 77 12.49 -8.40 -3.96
N TYR A 78 12.88 -9.15 -4.97
CA TYR A 78 12.67 -8.89 -6.41
C TYR A 78 11.79 -10.03 -6.99
N ILE A 79 11.00 -9.87 -8.05
CA ILE A 79 11.36 -9.75 -9.48
C ILE A 79 10.58 -8.61 -10.14
N PHE A 80 11.22 -7.95 -11.10
CA PHE A 80 10.80 -6.74 -11.77
C PHE A 80 10.25 -7.05 -13.17
N GLN A 81 9.09 -6.47 -13.51
CA GLN A 81 8.53 -6.47 -14.86
C GLN A 81 7.68 -5.20 -15.01
N ALA A 82 7.77 -4.53 -16.16
CA ALA A 82 7.22 -3.22 -16.43
C ALA A 82 6.42 -3.26 -17.75
N ASP A 83 5.24 -2.63 -17.75
CA ASP A 83 4.42 -2.44 -18.95
C ASP A 83 4.13 -0.94 -19.12
N ILE A 84 4.65 -0.32 -20.18
CA ILE A 84 4.06 -0.13 -21.53
C ILE A 84 2.97 0.92 -21.51
N MET A 85 3.23 2.04 -22.20
CA MET A 85 2.21 3.01 -22.53
C MET A 85 2.35 3.42 -23.99
N PHE A 86 1.20 3.47 -24.63
CA PHE A 86 1.03 3.93 -26.00
C PHE A 86 0.83 5.45 -25.97
N PHE A 87 1.51 6.13 -26.87
CA PHE A 87 1.32 7.55 -27.07
C PHE A 87 0.37 7.74 -28.25
N GLU A 88 -0.69 8.53 -28.09
CA GLU A 88 -1.59 8.87 -29.19
C GLU A 88 -0.84 9.60 -30.31
N HIS A 89 0.11 10.48 -29.95
CA HIS A 89 0.99 11.19 -30.89
C HIS A 89 2.44 11.10 -30.38
N GLY A 90 3.40 10.86 -31.31
CA GLY A 90 4.79 10.48 -30.99
C GLY A 90 5.61 11.55 -30.27
N LEU A 91 6.58 11.09 -29.45
CA LEU A 91 7.58 11.95 -28.79
C LEU A 91 8.36 12.77 -29.82
N ALA A 92 8.55 14.06 -29.54
CA ALA A 92 9.23 15.00 -30.45
C ALA A 92 10.66 14.53 -30.82
N CYS A 93 11.07 14.74 -32.07
CA CYS A 93 12.41 14.40 -32.53
C CYS A 93 13.47 15.10 -31.67
N ARG A 94 14.36 14.30 -31.06
CA ARG A 94 15.53 14.83 -30.39
C ARG A 94 16.40 15.55 -31.43
N ALA A 95 16.71 16.83 -31.22
CA ALA A 95 17.49 17.63 -32.14
C ALA A 95 18.87 16.99 -32.37
N ARG A 96 19.27 16.84 -33.64
CA ARG A 96 20.59 16.31 -34.00
C ARG A 96 21.64 17.37 -33.68
N CYS A 97 22.59 16.99 -32.82
CA CYS A 97 23.92 17.60 -32.80
C CYS A 97 24.69 17.15 -34.04
#